data_AF-H0EFL1-F1
#
_entry.id   AF-H0EFL1-F1
#
_cell.length_a   1.000
_cell.length_b   1.000
_cell.length_c   1.000
_cell.angle_alpha   90.00
_cell.angle_beta   90.00
_cell.angle_gamma   90.00
#
_symmetry.space_group_name_H-M   'P 1'
#
loop_
_entity.id
_entity.type
_entity.pdbx_description
1 polymer ?
#
loop_
_entity_poly.entity_id
_entity_poly.type
_entity_poly.pdbx_seq_one_letter_code
_entity_poly.pdbx_strand_id
1 'polypeptide(L)'
;MSIKVIDVALRDDFGFKHILWVYSGRRGAHAWVRSLEILKTHFQSDILQDQDPWETDAKYERLLELLPDRTLNDALRKKWSSSPGRASTAKWADIDALAKSGTSKNLDSKALLEAKQDILLEYTYPRLDIEVSKHLNHLLKSPFVVHPGTGRVCVPINPKKLREFDPLDVPTVTELLTDIDEWLPPAEDKSEGKPVADWEKTRLKPYIEHFRLFVATLMKDESDVKGKREREDAMEF
;
A
#
# COMPACT_ATOMS: atom_id res chain seq x y z
N MET A 1 -0.60 4.12 -24.54
CA MET A 1 -1.28 5.42 -24.35
C MET A 1 -1.96 5.50 -22.98
N SER A 2 -2.86 4.56 -22.65
CA SER A 2 -3.62 4.57 -21.38
C SER A 2 -2.76 4.64 -20.12
N ILE A 3 -1.68 3.84 -20.02
CA ILE A 3 -0.75 3.89 -18.88
C ILE A 3 -0.18 5.31 -18.69
N LYS A 4 0.23 5.98 -19.78
CA LYS A 4 0.82 7.32 -19.69
C LYS A 4 -0.19 8.36 -19.19
N VAL A 5 -1.43 8.31 -19.70
CA VAL A 5 -2.49 9.25 -19.30
C VAL A 5 -2.85 9.04 -17.83
N ILE A 6 -3.04 7.79 -17.41
CA ILE A 6 -3.43 7.46 -16.03
C ILE A 6 -2.26 7.73 -15.06
N ASP A 7 -1.02 7.39 -15.41
CA ASP A 7 0.15 7.64 -14.55
C ASP A 7 0.34 9.15 -14.31
N VAL A 8 0.12 9.98 -15.33
CA VAL A 8 0.13 11.45 -15.19
C VAL A 8 -0.98 11.91 -14.24
N ALA A 9 -2.23 11.51 -14.47
CA ALA A 9 -3.34 11.92 -13.59
C ALA A 9 -3.11 11.47 -12.14
N LEU A 10 -2.71 10.22 -11.92
CA LEU A 10 -2.42 9.69 -10.59
C LEU A 10 -1.29 10.46 -9.88
N ARG A 11 -0.27 10.92 -10.61
CA ARG A 11 0.85 11.67 -10.03
C ARG A 11 0.53 13.14 -9.83
N ASP A 12 0.00 13.79 -10.86
CA ASP A 12 -0.12 15.25 -10.93
C ASP A 12 -1.40 15.72 -10.23
N ASP A 13 -2.51 15.00 -10.40
CA ASP A 13 -3.81 15.40 -9.84
C ASP A 13 -4.00 14.86 -8.41
N PHE A 14 -3.54 13.62 -8.17
CA PHE A 14 -3.73 12.94 -6.88
C PHE A 14 -2.46 12.87 -6.02
N GLY A 15 -1.30 13.28 -6.52
CA GLY A 15 -0.05 13.28 -5.76
C GLY A 15 0.55 11.88 -5.51
N PHE A 16 0.05 10.81 -6.14
CA PHE A 16 0.54 9.45 -5.87
C PHE A 16 1.99 9.27 -6.29
N LYS A 17 2.84 8.91 -5.33
CA LYS A 17 4.28 8.72 -5.55
C LYS A 17 4.62 7.31 -6.00
N HIS A 18 4.08 6.32 -5.29
CA HIS A 18 4.37 4.90 -5.52
C HIS A 18 3.25 4.25 -6.33
N ILE A 19 3.49 4.17 -7.63
CA ILE A 19 2.61 3.50 -8.60
C ILE A 19 3.44 2.40 -9.28
N LEU A 20 3.00 1.16 -9.16
CA LEU A 20 3.58 0.02 -9.86
C LEU A 20 2.62 -0.44 -10.96
N TRP A 21 3.04 -0.28 -12.21
CA TRP A 21 2.33 -0.85 -13.35
C TRP A 21 2.80 -2.27 -13.61
N VAL A 22 1.88 -3.19 -13.89
CA VAL A 22 2.18 -4.60 -14.12
C VAL A 22 1.42 -5.09 -15.34
N TYR A 23 2.12 -5.74 -16.26
CA TYR A 23 1.50 -6.38 -17.42
C TYR A 23 0.59 -7.54 -16.99
N SER A 24 -0.60 -7.65 -17.58
CA SER A 24 -1.59 -8.68 -17.19
C SER A 24 -1.27 -10.09 -17.70
N GLY A 25 -0.24 -10.21 -18.57
CA GLY A 25 0.16 -11.45 -19.23
C GLY A 25 -0.54 -11.69 -20.59
N ARG A 26 -1.46 -10.81 -21.01
CA ARG A 26 -2.17 -10.96 -22.29
C ARG A 26 -2.45 -9.65 -23.04
N ARG A 27 -3.35 -8.81 -22.54
CA ARG A 27 -3.89 -7.64 -23.30
C ARG A 27 -4.08 -6.37 -22.47
N GLY A 28 -3.59 -6.35 -21.23
CA GLY A 28 -3.82 -5.22 -20.34
C GLY A 28 -2.68 -5.03 -19.35
N ALA A 29 -2.86 -4.05 -18.47
CA ALA A 29 -1.98 -3.79 -17.34
C ALA A 29 -2.80 -3.45 -16.10
N HIS A 30 -2.23 -3.68 -14.93
CA HIS A 30 -2.79 -3.31 -13.63
C HIS A 30 -1.91 -2.22 -13.01
N ALA A 31 -2.52 -1.24 -12.34
CA ALA A 31 -1.81 -0.27 -11.52
C ALA A 31 -2.02 -0.61 -10.04
N TRP A 32 -0.93 -0.68 -9.30
CA TRP A 32 -0.93 -0.79 -7.85
C TRP A 32 -0.50 0.56 -7.28
N VAL A 33 -1.40 1.23 -6.57
CA VAL A 33 -1.19 2.57 -6.02
C VAL A 33 -1.19 2.50 -4.50
N ARG A 34 -0.25 3.18 -3.85
CA ARG A 34 -0.25 3.39 -2.39
C ARG A 34 -0.76 4.80 -2.09
N SER A 35 -1.96 4.89 -1.52
CA SER A 35 -2.66 6.17 -1.30
C SER A 35 -2.62 6.69 0.13
N LEU A 36 -2.21 5.86 1.10
CA LEU A 36 -2.42 6.11 2.52
C LEU A 36 -1.91 7.49 3.01
N GLU A 37 -0.73 7.94 2.55
CA GLU A 37 -0.15 9.21 3.01
C GLU A 37 -0.86 10.46 2.44
N ILE A 38 -1.36 10.40 1.21
CA ILE A 38 -2.19 11.49 0.64
C ILE A 38 -3.51 11.55 1.39
N LEU A 39 -4.11 10.37 1.60
CA LEU A 39 -5.39 10.23 2.28
C LEU A 39 -5.33 10.69 3.75
N LYS A 40 -4.17 10.64 4.43
CA LYS A 40 -4.01 11.22 5.78
C LYS A 40 -4.30 12.70 5.86
N THR A 41 -3.79 13.47 4.90
CA THR A 41 -3.99 14.92 4.89
C THR A 41 -5.47 15.25 4.69
N HIS A 42 -6.08 14.60 3.70
CA HIS A 42 -7.52 14.73 3.41
C HIS A 42 -8.41 14.19 4.53
N PHE A 43 -7.98 13.15 5.24
CA PHE A 43 -8.70 12.67 6.40
C PHE A 43 -8.77 13.75 7.48
N GLN A 44 -7.67 14.46 7.71
CA GLN A 44 -7.63 15.48 8.75
C GLN A 44 -8.45 16.73 8.39
N SER A 45 -8.33 17.25 7.16
CA SER A 45 -9.12 18.41 6.71
C SER A 45 -10.57 18.02 6.39
N ASP A 46 -10.76 17.11 5.44
CA ASP A 46 -12.04 16.92 4.78
C ASP A 46 -12.97 16.04 5.65
N ILE A 47 -12.42 15.07 6.39
CA ILE A 47 -13.22 14.16 7.23
C ILE A 47 -13.34 14.71 8.66
N LEU A 48 -12.22 14.92 9.36
CA LEU A 48 -12.29 15.26 10.78
C LEU A 48 -12.74 16.71 11.05
N GLN A 49 -12.39 17.66 10.19
CA GLN A 49 -12.75 19.08 10.37
C GLN A 49 -14.03 19.44 9.61
N ASP A 50 -14.06 19.24 8.29
CA ASP A 50 -15.17 19.75 7.47
C ASP A 50 -16.45 18.90 7.61
N GLN A 51 -16.33 17.57 7.65
CA GLN A 51 -17.49 16.68 7.78
C GLN A 51 -17.92 16.44 9.24
N ASP A 52 -16.98 16.54 10.19
CA ASP A 52 -17.15 16.24 11.63
C ASP A 52 -18.10 15.04 11.92
N PRO A 53 -17.84 13.85 11.34
CA PRO A 53 -18.83 12.78 11.28
C PRO A 53 -19.14 12.16 12.64
N TRP A 54 -18.32 12.34 13.65
CA TRP A 54 -18.44 11.68 14.96
C TRP A 54 -18.86 12.62 16.08
N GLU A 55 -19.29 13.85 15.80
CA GLU A 55 -19.73 14.81 16.81
C GLU A 55 -20.82 14.23 17.74
N THR A 56 -21.80 13.53 17.16
CA THR A 56 -22.99 13.01 17.87
C THR A 56 -22.86 11.56 18.35
N ASP A 57 -23.58 11.22 19.42
CA ASP A 57 -23.54 9.91 20.07
C ASP A 57 -23.85 8.72 19.16
N ALA A 58 -24.84 8.85 18.28
CA ALA A 58 -25.21 7.78 17.34
C ALA A 58 -24.11 7.48 16.31
N LYS A 59 -23.21 8.43 16.02
CA LYS A 59 -22.23 8.31 14.95
C LYS A 59 -20.86 7.83 15.42
N TYR A 60 -20.44 8.15 16.65
CA TYR A 60 -19.17 7.62 17.16
C TYR A 60 -19.25 6.14 17.54
N GLU A 61 -20.44 5.58 17.80
CA GLU A 61 -20.55 4.13 18.10
C GLU A 61 -20.05 3.29 16.92
N ARG A 62 -20.31 3.73 15.68
CA ARG A 62 -19.76 3.10 14.49
C ARG A 62 -18.22 3.16 14.46
N LEU A 63 -17.62 4.26 14.90
CA LEU A 63 -16.16 4.37 15.02
C LEU A 63 -15.62 3.37 16.05
N LEU A 64 -16.30 3.19 17.20
CA LEU A 64 -15.89 2.24 18.23
C LEU A 64 -15.95 0.79 17.73
N GLU A 65 -16.94 0.42 16.92
CA GLU A 65 -17.03 -0.91 16.31
C GLU A 65 -15.83 -1.28 15.42
N LEU A 66 -15.17 -0.27 14.84
CA LEU A 66 -14.02 -0.44 13.97
C LEU A 66 -12.69 -0.60 14.74
N LEU A 67 -12.69 -0.32 16.04
CA LEU A 67 -11.50 -0.44 16.89
C LEU A 67 -11.38 -1.86 17.48
N PRO A 68 -10.15 -2.40 17.60
CA PRO A 68 -9.94 -3.81 17.93
C PRO A 68 -10.06 -4.13 19.42
N ASP A 69 -10.00 -3.14 20.32
CA ASP A 69 -9.93 -3.35 21.77
C ASP A 69 -11.18 -2.84 22.49
N ARG A 70 -11.92 -3.76 23.11
CA ARG A 70 -13.17 -3.44 23.82
C ARG A 70 -12.96 -2.56 25.05
N THR A 71 -11.86 -2.73 25.77
CA THR A 71 -11.57 -1.95 26.99
C THR A 71 -11.27 -0.49 26.65
N LEU A 72 -10.52 -0.25 25.58
CA LEU A 72 -10.31 1.06 24.99
C LEU A 72 -11.64 1.68 24.53
N ASN A 73 -12.49 0.90 23.87
CA ASN A 73 -13.79 1.36 23.39
C ASN A 73 -14.70 1.81 24.54
N ASP A 74 -14.75 1.05 25.64
CA ASP A 74 -15.56 1.39 26.81
C ASP A 74 -15.04 2.66 27.50
N ALA A 75 -13.73 2.85 27.56
CA ALA A 75 -13.12 4.06 28.10
C ALA A 75 -13.39 5.30 27.23
N LEU A 76 -13.26 5.16 25.89
CA LEU A 76 -13.61 6.21 24.93
C LEU A 76 -15.09 6.58 25.04
N ARG A 77 -15.98 5.57 25.06
CA ARG A 77 -17.42 5.78 25.23
C ARG A 77 -17.74 6.54 26.51
N LYS A 78 -17.14 6.16 27.64
CA LYS A 78 -17.33 6.87 28.92
C LYS A 78 -16.82 8.31 28.84
N LYS A 79 -15.67 8.54 28.20
CA LYS A 79 -15.09 9.89 28.05
C LYS A 79 -16.00 10.79 27.21
N TRP A 80 -16.51 10.28 26.10
CA TRP A 80 -17.33 11.06 25.17
C TRP A 80 -18.75 11.29 25.66
N SER A 81 -19.36 10.31 26.34
CA SER A 81 -20.68 10.50 26.97
C SER A 81 -20.64 11.49 28.14
N SER A 82 -19.51 11.60 28.82
CA SER A 82 -19.30 12.60 29.89
C SER A 82 -19.02 14.01 29.36
N SER A 83 -18.79 14.17 28.05
CA SER A 83 -18.55 15.46 27.40
C SER A 83 -19.16 15.47 25.99
N PRO A 84 -20.49 15.58 25.87
CA PRO A 84 -21.18 15.60 24.58
C PRO A 84 -20.74 16.76 23.68
N GLY A 85 -20.86 16.61 22.35
CA GLY A 85 -20.50 17.65 21.38
C GLY A 85 -19.00 17.83 21.15
N ARG A 86 -18.18 16.85 21.57
CA ARG A 86 -16.74 16.85 21.33
C ARG A 86 -16.46 16.62 19.84
N ALA A 87 -15.68 17.50 19.19
CA ALA A 87 -15.37 17.41 17.76
C ALA A 87 -14.66 16.09 17.38
N SER A 88 -14.84 15.63 16.13
CA SER A 88 -14.23 14.42 15.59
C SER A 88 -12.71 14.44 15.63
N THR A 89 -12.09 15.60 15.40
CA THR A 89 -10.64 15.81 15.58
C THR A 89 -10.18 15.44 16.99
N ALA A 90 -10.88 15.93 18.02
CA ALA A 90 -10.57 15.65 19.42
C ALA A 90 -10.87 14.19 19.79
N LYS A 91 -11.98 13.62 19.29
CA LYS A 91 -12.28 12.19 19.49
C LYS A 91 -11.21 11.29 18.85
N TRP A 92 -10.72 11.63 17.65
CA TRP A 92 -9.64 10.88 17.00
C TRP A 92 -8.33 10.92 17.78
N ALA A 93 -7.98 12.08 18.34
CA ALA A 93 -6.81 12.23 19.21
C ALA A 93 -6.97 11.49 20.56
N ASP A 94 -8.19 11.44 21.10
CA ASP A 94 -8.49 10.73 22.34
C ASP A 94 -8.17 9.23 22.25
N ILE A 95 -8.28 8.61 21.06
CA ILE A 95 -7.92 7.21 20.81
C ILE A 95 -6.44 6.99 21.13
N ASP A 96 -5.55 7.83 20.60
CA ASP A 96 -4.11 7.71 20.82
C ASP A 96 -3.75 8.04 22.27
N ALA A 97 -4.38 9.06 22.86
CA ALA A 97 -4.14 9.45 24.24
C ALA A 97 -4.51 8.32 25.23
N LEU A 98 -5.67 7.69 25.05
CA LEU A 98 -6.10 6.59 25.91
C LEU A 98 -5.30 5.30 25.66
N ALA A 99 -4.93 5.02 24.41
CA ALA A 99 -4.02 3.92 24.09
C ALA A 99 -2.67 4.08 24.80
N LYS A 100 -2.05 5.27 24.73
CA LYS A 100 -0.76 5.58 25.38
C LYS A 100 -0.85 5.59 26.91
N SER A 101 -2.01 5.88 27.49
CA SER A 101 -2.22 5.92 28.95
C SER A 101 -2.17 4.54 29.64
N GLY A 102 -2.12 3.44 28.88
CA GLY A 102 -2.14 2.09 29.45
C GLY A 102 -3.51 1.65 29.96
N THR A 103 -4.60 2.27 29.47
CA THR A 103 -5.99 1.94 29.85
C THR A 103 -6.32 0.47 29.57
N SER A 104 -5.82 -0.09 28.45
CA SER A 104 -5.84 -1.53 28.19
C SER A 104 -4.43 -2.10 28.33
N LYS A 105 -4.24 -3.02 29.27
CA LYS A 105 -2.93 -3.64 29.58
C LYS A 105 -2.43 -4.58 28.47
N ASN A 106 -3.34 -5.08 27.63
CA ASN A 106 -3.05 -6.05 26.57
C ASN A 106 -3.30 -5.45 25.18
N LEU A 107 -3.27 -4.13 25.05
CA LEU A 107 -3.54 -3.47 23.78
C LEU A 107 -2.47 -3.83 22.74
N ASP A 108 -2.91 -4.44 21.64
CA ASP A 108 -2.05 -4.65 20.48
C ASP A 108 -1.90 -3.34 19.70
N SER A 109 -0.78 -2.66 19.93
CA SER A 109 -0.42 -1.41 19.24
C SER A 109 -0.37 -1.54 17.72
N LYS A 110 -0.02 -2.73 17.19
CA LYS A 110 0.02 -2.97 15.75
C LYS A 110 -1.39 -3.11 15.20
N ALA A 111 -2.25 -3.89 15.86
CA ALA A 111 -3.64 -4.04 15.45
C ALA A 111 -4.42 -2.70 15.52
N LEU A 112 -4.14 -1.86 16.52
CA LEU A 112 -4.73 -0.52 16.61
C LEU A 112 -4.26 0.39 15.46
N LEU A 113 -2.97 0.33 15.11
CA LEU A 113 -2.44 1.10 13.98
C LEU A 113 -3.09 0.66 12.66
N GLU A 114 -3.22 -0.65 12.44
CA GLU A 114 -3.88 -1.22 11.26
C GLU A 114 -5.36 -0.79 11.20
N ALA A 115 -6.10 -0.91 12.30
CA ALA A 115 -7.49 -0.47 12.38
C ALA A 115 -7.66 1.03 12.08
N LYS A 116 -6.76 1.90 12.57
CA LYS A 116 -6.80 3.33 12.25
C LYS A 116 -6.52 3.61 10.77
N GLN A 117 -5.66 2.81 10.12
CA GLN A 117 -5.43 2.91 8.68
C GLN A 117 -6.67 2.47 7.90
N ASP A 118 -7.33 1.39 8.32
CA ASP A 118 -8.55 0.92 7.68
C ASP A 118 -9.69 1.93 7.80
N ILE A 119 -9.89 2.53 8.98
CA ILE A 119 -10.88 3.60 9.19
C ILE A 119 -10.57 4.79 8.27
N LEU A 120 -9.31 5.21 8.20
CA LEU A 120 -8.91 6.29 7.32
C LEU A 120 -9.27 5.97 5.86
N LEU A 121 -8.96 4.75 5.40
CA LEU A 121 -9.29 4.29 4.05
C LEU A 121 -10.81 4.21 3.83
N GLU A 122 -11.59 3.72 4.79
CA GLU A 122 -13.05 3.62 4.68
C GLU A 122 -13.71 4.98 4.42
N TYR A 123 -13.19 6.05 5.05
CA TYR A 123 -13.75 7.39 4.97
C TYR A 123 -13.18 8.24 3.84
N THR A 124 -11.96 7.97 3.37
CA THR A 124 -11.29 8.82 2.35
C THR A 124 -11.08 8.15 1.01
N TYR A 125 -11.12 6.82 0.95
CA TYR A 125 -10.83 6.13 -0.30
C TYR A 125 -11.99 6.37 -1.29
N PRO A 126 -11.70 6.80 -2.53
CA PRO A 126 -12.73 7.08 -3.52
C PRO A 126 -13.55 5.83 -3.77
N ARG A 127 -14.87 5.95 -3.60
CA ARG A 127 -15.83 4.87 -3.89
C ARG A 127 -15.97 4.73 -5.39
N LEU A 128 -15.04 4.01 -6.01
CA LEU A 128 -15.10 3.60 -7.41
C LEU A 128 -16.25 2.60 -7.60
N ASP A 129 -16.82 2.60 -8.79
CA ASP A 129 -18.10 1.98 -9.13
C ASP A 129 -18.30 0.52 -8.63
N ILE A 130 -19.54 0.25 -8.24
CA ILE A 130 -20.04 -0.86 -7.43
C ILE A 130 -19.75 -2.27 -7.99
N GLU A 131 -19.60 -2.41 -9.32
CA GLU A 131 -19.43 -3.72 -9.96
C GLU A 131 -17.97 -4.22 -9.97
N VAL A 132 -16.99 -3.37 -9.63
CA VAL A 132 -15.57 -3.73 -9.72
C VAL A 132 -14.76 -3.36 -8.45
N SER A 133 -15.33 -2.61 -7.51
CA SER A 133 -14.58 -2.09 -6.34
C SER A 133 -15.20 -2.37 -4.97
N LYS A 134 -16.29 -3.15 -4.85
CA LYS A 134 -17.00 -3.36 -3.56
C LYS A 134 -16.38 -4.38 -2.62
N HIS A 135 -15.59 -5.34 -3.11
CA HIS A 135 -15.07 -6.39 -2.24
C HIS A 135 -13.61 -6.12 -1.92
N LEU A 136 -13.29 -5.93 -0.63
CA LEU A 136 -11.90 -6.03 -0.14
C LEU A 136 -11.27 -7.42 -0.45
N ASN A 137 -12.08 -8.36 -0.95
CA ASN A 137 -11.70 -9.67 -1.47
C ASN A 137 -11.45 -9.69 -2.99
N HIS A 138 -11.36 -8.54 -3.68
CA HIS A 138 -10.97 -8.50 -5.09
C HIS A 138 -9.50 -8.92 -5.22
N LEU A 139 -9.29 -10.20 -5.52
CA LEU A 139 -7.98 -10.76 -5.80
C LEU A 139 -7.48 -10.18 -7.13
N LEU A 140 -6.66 -9.13 -7.04
CA LEU A 140 -5.89 -8.67 -8.18
C LEU A 140 -4.72 -9.63 -8.39
N LYS A 141 -4.49 -10.00 -9.66
CA LYS A 141 -3.40 -10.92 -10.00
C LYS A 141 -2.06 -10.35 -9.50
N SER A 142 -1.38 -11.11 -8.65
CA SER A 142 -0.05 -10.76 -8.13
C SER A 142 0.94 -10.50 -9.28
N PRO A 143 1.88 -9.55 -9.11
CA PRO A 143 3.05 -9.46 -9.96
C PRO A 143 3.76 -10.82 -10.08
N PHE A 144 4.37 -11.06 -11.24
CA PHE A 144 5.12 -12.27 -11.59
C PHE A 144 4.32 -13.58 -11.68
N VAL A 145 2.99 -13.54 -11.60
CA VAL A 145 2.16 -14.72 -11.91
C VAL A 145 2.28 -15.09 -13.39
N VAL A 146 2.33 -16.39 -13.68
CA VAL A 146 2.27 -16.91 -15.06
C VAL A 146 0.83 -16.86 -15.56
N HIS A 147 0.59 -16.23 -16.71
CA HIS A 147 -0.74 -16.21 -17.31
C HIS A 147 -1.06 -17.56 -17.97
N PRO A 148 -2.15 -18.25 -17.56
CA PRO A 148 -2.38 -19.65 -17.94
C PRO A 148 -2.58 -19.86 -19.44
N GLY A 149 -3.20 -18.91 -20.13
CA GLY A 149 -3.48 -19.02 -21.56
C GLY A 149 -2.34 -18.58 -22.49
N THR A 150 -1.28 -17.95 -21.97
CA THR A 150 -0.18 -17.42 -22.80
C THR A 150 1.19 -17.90 -22.33
N GLY A 151 1.30 -18.47 -21.14
CA GLY A 151 2.56 -18.83 -20.51
C GLY A 151 3.41 -17.64 -20.08
N ARG A 152 3.03 -16.40 -20.42
CA ARG A 152 3.79 -15.18 -20.14
C ARG A 152 3.77 -14.81 -18.66
N VAL A 153 4.90 -14.33 -18.16
CA VAL A 153 5.03 -13.79 -16.80
C VAL A 153 4.42 -12.39 -16.72
N CYS A 154 3.64 -12.11 -15.68
CA CYS A 154 3.04 -10.80 -15.43
C CYS A 154 4.08 -9.83 -14.85
N VAL A 155 4.90 -9.24 -15.72
CA VAL A 155 6.05 -8.42 -15.32
C VAL A 155 5.71 -6.95 -15.05
N PRO A 156 6.43 -6.27 -14.13
CA PRO A 156 6.35 -4.82 -13.96
C PRO A 156 6.70 -4.04 -15.23
N ILE A 157 5.98 -2.95 -15.47
CA ILE A 157 6.19 -2.04 -16.60
C ILE A 157 6.77 -0.74 -16.06
N ASN A 158 7.89 -0.29 -16.63
CA ASN A 158 8.47 1.00 -16.29
C ASN A 158 7.77 2.13 -17.06
N PRO A 159 7.01 3.03 -16.39
CA PRO A 159 6.28 4.09 -17.08
C PRO A 159 7.21 5.10 -17.77
N LYS A 160 8.45 5.26 -17.29
CA LYS A 160 9.45 6.16 -17.92
C LYS A 160 9.98 5.61 -19.25
N LYS A 161 9.95 4.30 -19.43
CA LYS A 161 10.41 3.58 -20.62
C LYS A 161 9.26 2.87 -21.36
N LEU A 162 8.04 3.39 -21.24
CA LEU A 162 6.84 2.72 -21.74
C LEU A 162 6.87 2.43 -23.26
N ARG A 163 7.58 3.25 -24.04
CA ARG A 163 7.73 3.05 -25.50
C ARG A 163 8.61 1.84 -25.85
N GLU A 164 9.47 1.42 -24.93
CA GLU A 164 10.37 0.27 -25.09
C GLU A 164 9.69 -1.05 -24.67
N PHE A 165 8.51 -0.99 -24.04
CA PHE A 165 7.82 -2.18 -23.56
C PHE A 165 7.00 -2.83 -24.69
N ASP A 166 7.39 -4.04 -25.08
CA ASP A 166 6.62 -4.90 -26.00
C ASP A 166 5.96 -6.08 -25.23
N PRO A 167 4.62 -6.15 -25.16
CA PRO A 167 3.90 -7.29 -24.57
C PRO A 167 4.19 -8.65 -25.20
N LEU A 168 4.68 -8.68 -26.44
CA LEU A 168 4.97 -9.91 -27.19
C LEU A 168 6.32 -10.51 -26.78
N ASP A 169 7.28 -9.66 -26.43
CA ASP A 169 8.65 -10.02 -26.01
C ASP A 169 8.75 -10.38 -24.52
N VAL A 170 7.66 -10.24 -23.77
CA VAL A 170 7.60 -10.66 -22.36
C VAL A 170 7.82 -12.17 -22.26
N PRO A 171 8.75 -12.64 -21.41
CA PRO A 171 9.10 -14.05 -21.34
C PRO A 171 7.96 -14.94 -20.88
N THR A 172 7.93 -16.13 -21.45
CA THR A 172 7.12 -17.26 -20.99
C THR A 172 7.87 -18.08 -19.95
N VAL A 173 7.12 -18.80 -19.12
CA VAL A 173 7.71 -19.69 -18.11
C VAL A 173 8.61 -20.76 -18.73
N THR A 174 8.25 -21.27 -19.91
CA THR A 174 9.04 -22.29 -20.62
C THR A 174 10.39 -21.73 -21.08
N GLU A 175 10.42 -20.52 -21.64
CA GLU A 175 11.67 -19.86 -22.02
C GLU A 175 12.57 -19.59 -20.81
N LEU A 176 12.00 -19.25 -19.66
CA LEU A 176 12.78 -19.03 -18.45
C LEU A 176 13.42 -20.32 -17.91
N LEU A 177 12.74 -21.47 -18.04
CA LEU A 177 13.33 -22.76 -17.69
C LEU A 177 14.50 -23.09 -18.61
N THR A 178 14.33 -22.86 -19.92
CA THR A 178 15.42 -23.01 -20.90
C THR A 178 16.60 -22.10 -20.58
N ASP A 179 16.36 -20.82 -20.22
CA ASP A 179 17.42 -19.90 -19.83
C ASP A 179 18.23 -20.42 -18.62
N ILE A 180 17.59 -21.10 -17.66
CA ILE A 180 18.27 -21.67 -16.49
C ILE A 180 19.12 -22.88 -16.87
N ASP A 181 18.57 -23.77 -17.70
CA ASP A 181 19.23 -25.01 -18.11
C ASP A 181 20.44 -24.74 -19.03
N GLU A 182 20.35 -23.72 -19.88
CA GLU A 182 21.39 -23.34 -20.84
C GLU A 182 22.43 -22.36 -20.26
N TRP A 183 22.23 -21.87 -19.03
CA TRP A 183 23.11 -20.87 -18.45
C TRP A 183 24.51 -21.44 -18.18
N LEU A 184 25.52 -20.78 -18.73
CA LEU A 184 26.92 -21.08 -18.47
C LEU A 184 27.54 -19.95 -17.62
N PRO A 185 28.32 -20.29 -16.58
CA PRO A 185 29.01 -19.27 -15.80
C PRO A 185 30.01 -18.50 -16.69
N PRO A 186 30.15 -17.17 -16.49
CA PRO A 186 31.14 -16.38 -17.23
C PRO A 186 32.54 -16.96 -17.04
N ALA A 187 33.30 -17.06 -18.13
CA ALA A 187 34.64 -17.68 -18.15
C ALA A 187 35.67 -17.03 -17.20
N GLU A 188 35.39 -15.81 -16.72
CA GLU A 188 36.27 -15.04 -15.84
C GLU A 188 35.89 -15.13 -14.34
N ASP A 189 34.75 -15.73 -13.99
CA ASP A 189 34.28 -15.76 -12.60
C ASP A 189 34.72 -17.05 -11.90
N LYS A 190 36.03 -17.17 -11.66
CA LYS A 190 36.63 -18.15 -10.73
C LYS A 190 36.63 -17.63 -9.29
N SER A 191 35.76 -16.69 -8.95
CA SER A 191 35.56 -16.27 -7.57
C SER A 191 34.59 -17.25 -6.92
N GLU A 192 34.91 -17.75 -5.72
CA GLU A 192 33.98 -18.43 -4.81
C GLU A 192 32.92 -17.42 -4.30
N GLY A 193 32.20 -16.81 -5.24
CA GLY A 193 31.17 -15.81 -5.00
C GLY A 193 29.85 -16.45 -4.57
N LYS A 194 29.03 -15.66 -3.86
CA LYS A 194 27.71 -16.06 -3.38
C LYS A 194 26.90 -16.76 -4.48
N PRO A 195 26.10 -17.79 -4.13
CA PRO A 195 25.26 -18.48 -5.11
C PRO A 195 24.37 -17.48 -5.86
N VAL A 196 24.56 -17.40 -7.18
CA VAL A 196 23.76 -16.57 -8.09
C VAL A 196 22.35 -17.16 -8.14
N ALA A 197 21.36 -16.36 -7.79
CA ALA A 197 19.97 -16.80 -7.81
C ALA A 197 19.51 -17.08 -9.25
N ASP A 198 18.70 -18.13 -9.45
CA ASP A 198 18.37 -18.60 -10.80
C ASP A 198 17.72 -17.55 -11.70
N TRP A 199 16.91 -16.65 -11.14
CA TRP A 199 16.29 -15.59 -11.92
C TRP A 199 17.31 -14.59 -12.50
N GLU A 200 18.50 -14.44 -11.90
CA GLU A 200 19.59 -13.60 -12.41
C GLU A 200 20.24 -14.17 -13.67
N LYS A 201 20.01 -15.47 -13.93
CA LYS A 201 20.49 -16.20 -15.10
C LYS A 201 19.54 -16.08 -16.30
N THR A 202 18.37 -15.47 -16.10
CA THR A 202 17.29 -15.46 -17.09
C THR A 202 16.99 -14.07 -17.62
N ARG A 203 16.25 -14.02 -18.73
CA ARG A 203 15.67 -12.78 -19.28
C ARG A 203 14.61 -12.13 -18.35
N LEU A 204 14.27 -12.73 -17.22
CA LEU A 204 13.41 -12.13 -16.19
C LEU A 204 14.15 -11.08 -15.33
N LYS A 205 15.48 -11.13 -15.29
CA LYS A 205 16.34 -10.25 -14.49
C LYS A 205 15.97 -8.77 -14.51
N PRO A 206 15.85 -8.08 -15.68
CA PRO A 206 15.57 -6.64 -15.69
C PRO A 206 14.23 -6.27 -15.04
N TYR A 207 13.24 -7.15 -15.11
CA TYR A 207 11.93 -6.94 -14.49
C TYR A 207 11.99 -7.08 -12.96
N ILE A 208 12.80 -8.02 -12.45
CA ILE A 208 13.02 -8.20 -11.02
C ILE A 208 13.84 -7.05 -10.44
N GLU A 209 14.88 -6.59 -11.16
CA GLU A 209 15.65 -5.42 -10.75
C GLU A 209 14.77 -4.17 -10.68
N HIS A 210 13.91 -3.95 -11.68
CA HIS A 210 12.95 -2.85 -11.65
C HIS A 210 12.01 -2.94 -10.44
N PHE A 211 11.47 -4.13 -10.15
CA PHE A 211 10.61 -4.35 -8.99
C PHE A 211 11.34 -4.12 -7.66
N ARG A 212 12.58 -4.63 -7.53
CA ARG A 212 13.40 -4.44 -6.33
C ARG A 212 13.68 -2.96 -6.08
N LEU A 213 13.97 -2.18 -7.11
CA LEU A 213 14.14 -0.73 -7.00
C LEU A 213 12.85 -0.04 -6.55
N PHE A 214 11.70 -0.45 -7.08
CA PHE A 214 10.40 0.06 -6.64
C PHE A 214 10.15 -0.23 -5.15
N VAL A 215 10.35 -1.48 -4.72
CA VAL A 215 10.16 -1.89 -3.32
C VAL A 215 11.17 -1.18 -2.41
N ALA A 216 12.45 -1.08 -2.80
CA ALA A 216 13.45 -0.38 -2.01
C ALA A 216 13.11 1.10 -1.83
N THR A 217 12.60 1.76 -2.87
CA THR A 217 12.14 3.15 -2.79
C THR A 217 10.92 3.28 -1.87
N LEU A 218 9.96 2.35 -1.97
CA LEU A 218 8.79 2.30 -1.09
C LEU A 218 9.19 2.11 0.38
N MET A 219 10.08 1.16 0.66
CA MET A 219 10.55 0.86 2.02
C MET A 219 11.38 2.00 2.60
N LYS A 220 12.21 2.66 1.77
CA LYS A 220 12.97 3.84 2.19
C LYS A 220 12.03 4.96 2.61
N ASP A 221 11.04 5.29 1.77
CA ASP A 221 10.07 6.33 2.09
C ASP A 221 9.24 5.96 3.33
N GLU A 222 8.90 4.68 3.55
CA GLU A 222 8.29 4.23 4.81
C GLU A 222 9.21 4.41 6.02
N SER A 223 10.49 4.10 5.91
CA SER A 223 11.47 4.27 7.00
C SER A 223 11.75 5.72 7.31
N ASP A 224 11.82 6.59 6.29
CA ASP A 224 12.00 8.03 6.45
C ASP A 224 10.76 8.65 7.11
N VAL A 225 9.56 8.15 6.79
CA VAL A 225 8.32 8.54 7.46
C VAL A 225 8.29 8.06 8.92
N LYS A 226 8.73 6.84 9.21
CA LYS A 226 8.86 6.36 10.61
C LYS A 226 9.87 7.19 11.40
N GLY A 227 11.04 7.46 10.83
CA GLY A 227 12.08 8.28 11.48
C GLY A 227 11.68 9.75 11.66
N LYS A 228 10.87 10.32 10.76
CA LYS A 228 10.27 11.64 10.96
C LYS A 228 9.21 11.63 12.07
N ARG A 229 8.33 10.63 12.11
CA ARG A 229 7.34 10.47 13.19
C ARG A 229 8.00 10.33 14.56
N GLU A 230 9.06 9.53 14.66
CA GLU A 230 9.83 9.37 15.91
C GLU A 230 10.55 10.67 16.32
N ARG A 231 10.97 11.51 15.36
CA ARG A 231 11.60 12.81 15.65
C ARG A 231 10.60 13.91 16.00
N GLU A 232 9.44 13.95 15.35
CA GLU A 232 8.37 14.89 15.67
C GLU A 232 7.79 14.59 17.05
N ASP A 233 7.55 13.32 17.38
CA ASP A 233 7.17 12.88 18.74
C ASP A 233 8.26 13.18 19.79
N ALA A 234 9.54 13.27 19.39
CA ALA A 234 10.66 13.60 20.29
C ALA A 234 10.91 15.11 20.46
N MET A 235 10.40 15.95 19.55
CA MET A 235 10.50 17.42 19.63
C MET A 235 9.29 18.07 20.32
N GLU A 236 8.23 17.31 20.61
CA GLU A 236 7.07 17.73 21.41
C GLU A 236 7.16 17.29 22.89
N PHE A 237 8.37 17.26 23.47
CA PHE A 237 8.58 17.12 24.91
C PHE A 237 8.85 18.47 25.59
#